data_AF-G2JA43-F1
#
_entry.id   AF-G2JA43-F1
#
_cell.length_a   1.000
_cell.length_b   1.000
_cell.length_c   1.000
_cell.angle_alpha   90.00
_cell.angle_beta   90.00
_cell.angle_gamma   90.00
#
_symmetry.space_group_name_H-M   'P 1'
#
loop_
_entity.id
_entity.type
_entity.pdbx_description
1 polymer ?
#
loop_
_entity_poly.entity_id
_entity_poly.type
_entity_poly.pdbx_seq_one_letter_code
_entity_poly.pdbx_strand_id
1 'polypeptide(L)'
;MPPLTAAQKANLSSLAALPDEEIDTRDIPELSDEQWQSAVRGQFCKPTKALVTARLDRDVLEWLKSQGSGYQSRMNAILRRVMLEAQKRGAQ
;
A
#
# COMPACT_ATOMS: atom_id res chain seq x y z
N MET A 1 26.74 8.42 -4.11
CA MET A 1 26.51 9.55 -3.19
C MET A 1 27.86 10.08 -2.74
N PRO A 2 28.07 11.40 -2.67
CA PRO A 2 29.30 11.95 -2.13
C PRO A 2 29.47 11.57 -0.64
N PRO A 3 30.71 11.42 -0.15
CA PRO A 3 30.96 11.13 1.26
C PRO A 3 30.57 12.31 2.15
N LEU A 4 30.12 12.03 3.37
CA LEU A 4 29.76 13.05 4.36
C LEU A 4 30.96 13.92 4.74
N THR A 5 30.75 15.24 4.80
CA THR A 5 31.76 16.19 5.25
C THR A 5 32.00 16.07 6.76
N ALA A 6 33.14 16.58 7.24
CA ALA A 6 33.44 16.59 8.67
C ALA A 6 32.38 17.35 9.49
N ALA A 7 31.85 18.46 8.95
CA ALA A 7 30.79 19.23 9.57
C ALA A 7 29.48 18.43 9.68
N GLN A 8 29.11 17.66 8.64
CA GLN A 8 27.93 16.80 8.68
C GLN A 8 28.06 15.69 9.72
N LYS A 9 29.25 15.09 9.84
CA LYS A 9 29.51 14.06 10.85
C LYS A 9 29.42 14.63 12.27
N ALA A 10 30.01 15.79 12.52
CA ALA A 10 29.94 16.46 13.82
C ALA A 10 28.49 16.83 14.20
N ASN A 11 27.70 17.30 13.23
CA ASN A 11 26.27 17.60 13.43
C ASN A 11 25.48 16.34 13.78
N LEU A 12 25.68 15.22 13.06
CA LEU A 12 25.02 13.95 13.36
C LEU A 12 25.40 13.42 14.74
N SER A 13 26.67 13.53 15.15
CA SER A 13 27.10 13.15 16.49
C SER A 13 26.46 14.01 17.58
N SER A 14 26.23 15.30 17.30
CA SER A 14 25.56 16.20 18.24
C SER A 14 24.07 15.85 18.37
N LEU A 15 23.40 15.57 17.25
CA LEU A 15 21.99 15.14 17.25
C LEU A 15 21.81 13.78 17.93
N ALA A 16 22.73 12.84 17.74
CA ALA A 16 22.66 11.52 18.37
C ALA A 16 22.93 11.55 19.90
N ALA A 17 23.52 12.62 20.41
CA ALA A 17 23.76 12.83 21.83
C ALA A 17 22.62 13.62 22.52
N LEU A 18 21.68 14.16 21.74
CA LEU A 18 20.51 14.86 22.27
C LEU A 18 19.57 13.83 22.92
N PRO A 19 19.08 14.08 24.15
CA PRO A 19 18.10 13.20 24.78
C PRO A 19 16.74 13.30 24.07
N ASP A 20 15.98 12.21 24.08
CA ASP A 20 14.71 12.10 23.34
C ASP A 20 13.68 13.14 23.83
N GLU A 21 13.72 13.51 25.10
CA GLU A 21 12.81 14.50 25.71
C GLU A 21 13.01 15.93 25.16
N GLU A 22 14.19 16.22 24.60
CA GLU A 22 14.49 17.51 23.97
C GLU A 22 14.10 17.55 22.49
N ILE A 23 13.64 16.43 21.91
CA ILE A 23 13.20 16.37 20.53
C ILE A 23 11.83 17.06 20.40
N ASP A 24 11.79 18.13 19.61
CA ASP A 24 10.54 18.84 19.32
C ASP A 24 9.69 18.06 18.31
N THR A 25 8.56 17.52 18.77
CA THR A 25 7.57 16.76 17.97
C THR A 25 6.24 17.50 17.81
N ARG A 26 6.21 18.82 18.04
CA ARG A 26 4.96 19.61 18.01
C ARG A 26 4.21 19.55 16.68
N ASP A 27 4.91 19.32 15.58
CA ASP A 27 4.33 19.16 14.24
C ASP A 27 3.77 17.75 13.98
N ILE A 28 4.32 16.74 14.64
CA ILE A 28 3.95 15.32 14.51
C ILE A 28 3.85 14.72 15.92
N PRO A 29 2.78 15.03 16.67
CA PRO A 29 2.61 14.51 18.02
C PRO A 29 2.46 12.99 17.99
N GLU A 30 2.87 12.34 19.08
CA GLU A 30 2.69 10.91 19.25
C GLU A 30 1.21 10.52 19.21
N LEU A 31 0.91 9.40 18.56
CA LEU A 31 -0.43 8.85 18.49
C LEU A 31 -0.81 8.24 19.84
N SER A 32 -1.98 8.63 20.35
CA SER A 32 -2.59 8.00 21.53
C SER A 32 -3.02 6.55 21.26
N ASP A 33 -3.19 5.76 22.33
CA ASP A 33 -3.65 4.38 22.23
C ASP A 33 -5.02 4.27 21.55
N GLU A 34 -5.95 5.20 21.80
CA GLU A 34 -7.25 5.20 21.12
C GLU A 34 -7.12 5.46 19.61
N GLN A 35 -6.21 6.35 19.22
CA GLN A 35 -5.92 6.59 17.80
C GLN A 35 -5.29 5.36 17.15
N TRP A 36 -4.36 4.69 17.84
CA TRP A 36 -3.77 3.43 17.39
C TRP A 36 -4.80 2.32 17.20
N GLN A 37 -5.82 2.22 18.07
CA GLN A 37 -6.88 1.23 17.94
C GLN A 37 -7.71 1.41 16.66
N SER A 38 -7.85 2.65 16.19
CA SER A 38 -8.55 2.97 14.94
C SER A 38 -7.67 2.90 13.67
N ALA A 39 -6.37 2.62 13.82
CA ALA A 39 -5.43 2.65 12.71
C ALA A 39 -5.71 1.54 11.68
N VAL A 40 -5.88 1.93 10.42
CA VAL A 40 -6.11 1.00 9.31
C VAL A 40 -4.79 0.46 8.79
N ARG A 41 -4.45 -0.79 9.12
CA ARG A 41 -3.32 -1.47 8.49
C ARG A 41 -3.61 -1.75 7.01
N GLY A 42 -2.67 -1.34 6.15
CA GLY A 42 -2.69 -1.73 4.73
C GLY A 42 -3.68 -0.97 3.85
N GLN A 43 -4.20 0.19 4.27
CA GLN A 43 -5.01 1.06 3.41
C GLN A 43 -4.33 1.36 2.05
N PHE A 44 -3.00 1.44 2.06
CA PHE A 44 -2.18 1.69 0.87
C PHE A 44 -1.49 0.43 0.30
N CYS A 45 -1.67 -0.75 0.93
CA CYS A 45 -1.12 -1.99 0.41
C CYS A 45 -2.01 -2.53 -0.70
N LYS A 46 -1.56 -2.40 -1.94
CA LYS A 46 -2.18 -3.10 -3.06
C LYS A 46 -1.89 -4.60 -2.91
N PRO A 47 -2.90 -5.47 -3.02
CA PRO A 47 -2.68 -6.91 -3.01
C PRO A 47 -1.73 -7.32 -4.14
N THR A 48 -0.76 -8.16 -3.81
CA THR A 48 0.24 -8.68 -4.73
C THR A 48 -0.45 -9.46 -5.84
N LYS A 49 -0.25 -9.03 -7.09
CA LYS A 49 -0.78 -9.72 -8.26
C LYS A 49 0.08 -10.95 -8.53
N ALA A 50 -0.53 -12.13 -8.59
CA ALA A 50 0.12 -13.33 -9.09
C ALA A 50 -0.01 -13.38 -10.62
N LEU A 51 1.09 -13.71 -11.31
CA LEU A 51 1.04 -14.00 -12.74
C LEU A 51 0.52 -15.43 -12.92
N VAL A 52 -0.66 -15.55 -13.54
CA VAL A 52 -1.28 -16.84 -13.86
C VAL A 52 -1.61 -16.90 -15.35
N THR A 53 -1.43 -18.06 -15.96
CA THR A 53 -1.82 -18.31 -17.35
C THR A 53 -3.16 -19.03 -17.36
N ALA A 54 -4.20 -18.38 -17.88
CA ALA A 54 -5.54 -18.94 -18.01
C ALA A 54 -6.05 -18.76 -19.46
N ARG A 55 -6.94 -19.66 -19.89
CA ARG A 55 -7.65 -19.53 -21.18
C ARG A 55 -8.99 -18.83 -20.94
N LEU A 56 -9.33 -17.90 -21.82
CA LEU A 56 -10.62 -17.22 -21.85
C LEU A 56 -11.27 -17.43 -23.21
N ASP A 57 -12.59 -17.45 -23.23
CA ASP A 57 -13.35 -17.47 -24.47
C ASP A 57 -13.05 -16.22 -25.32
N ARG A 58 -13.09 -16.39 -26.64
CA ARG A 58 -12.67 -15.37 -27.59
C ARG A 58 -13.56 -14.13 -27.51
N ASP A 59 -14.87 -14.34 -27.45
CA ASP A 59 -15.89 -13.30 -27.34
C ASP A 59 -15.75 -12.47 -26.05
N VAL A 60 -15.48 -13.13 -24.92
CA VAL A 60 -15.22 -12.47 -23.64
C VAL A 60 -13.97 -11.59 -23.73
N LEU A 61 -12.90 -12.09 -24.36
CA LEU A 61 -11.68 -11.33 -24.55
C LEU A 61 -11.89 -10.13 -25.48
N GLU A 62 -12.63 -10.31 -26.58
CA GLU A 62 -12.97 -9.24 -27.52
C GLU A 62 -13.82 -8.16 -26.85
N TRP A 63 -14.84 -8.56 -26.08
CA TRP A 63 -15.65 -7.64 -25.30
C TRP A 63 -14.81 -6.84 -24.29
N LEU A 64 -13.92 -7.48 -23.53
CA LEU A 64 -13.04 -6.80 -22.58
C LEU A 64 -12.10 -5.78 -23.25
N LYS A 65 -11.60 -6.11 -24.45
CA LYS A 65 -10.74 -5.25 -25.26
C LYS A 65 -11.51 -4.09 -25.89
N SER A 66 -12.78 -4.28 -26.27
CA SER A 66 -13.63 -3.23 -26.85
C SER A 66 -13.79 -2.02 -25.92
N GLN A 67 -13.64 -2.21 -24.61
CA GLN A 67 -13.73 -1.18 -23.58
C GLN A 67 -12.45 -0.33 -23.45
N GLY A 68 -11.50 -0.44 -24.38
CA GLY A 68 -10.28 0.36 -24.44
C GLY A 68 -9.08 -0.25 -23.72
N SER A 69 -8.04 0.57 -23.49
CA SER A 69 -6.83 0.13 -22.77
C SER A 69 -7.16 -0.28 -21.32
N GLY A 70 -6.37 -1.18 -20.74
CA GLY A 70 -6.56 -1.64 -19.35
C GLY A 70 -7.51 -2.82 -19.14
N TYR A 71 -7.83 -3.58 -20.19
CA TYR A 71 -8.74 -4.74 -20.10
C TYR A 71 -8.31 -5.77 -19.03
N GLN A 72 -7.01 -5.98 -18.82
CA GLN A 72 -6.50 -6.87 -17.76
C GLN A 72 -6.85 -6.38 -16.35
N SER A 73 -6.77 -5.07 -16.11
CA SER A 73 -7.15 -4.47 -14.83
C SER A 73 -8.66 -4.57 -14.60
N ARG A 74 -9.47 -4.37 -15.65
CA ARG A 74 -10.92 -4.58 -15.60
C ARG A 74 -11.28 -6.04 -15.33
N MET A 75 -10.63 -6.97 -16.02
CA MET A 75 -10.80 -8.42 -15.79
C MET A 75 -10.52 -8.76 -14.33
N ASN A 76 -9.41 -8.28 -13.76
CA ASN A 76 -9.11 -8.50 -12.34
C ASN A 76 -10.13 -7.86 -11.39
N ALA A 77 -10.68 -6.68 -11.72
CA ALA A 77 -11.72 -6.04 -10.92
C ALA A 77 -13.03 -6.84 -10.93
N ILE A 78 -13.44 -7.38 -12.09
CA ILE A 78 -14.62 -8.25 -12.22
C ILE A 78 -14.43 -9.51 -11.37
N LEU A 79 -13.30 -10.21 -11.51
CA LEU A 79 -13.00 -11.42 -10.73
C LEU A 79 -13.01 -11.14 -9.23
N ARG A 80 -12.42 -10.01 -8.81
CA ARG A 80 -12.42 -9.59 -7.40
C ARG A 80 -13.83 -9.36 -6.86
N ARG A 81 -14.69 -8.68 -7.63
CA ARG A 81 -16.07 -8.42 -7.22
C ARG A 81 -16.83 -9.73 -7.01
N VAL A 82 -16.74 -10.65 -7.97
CA VAL A 82 -17.40 -11.97 -7.89
C VAL A 82 -16.88 -12.77 -6.69
N MET A 83 -15.57 -12.78 -6.46
CA MET A 83 -14.96 -13.45 -5.30
C MET A 83 -15.50 -12.90 -3.97
N LEU A 84 -15.58 -11.57 -3.81
CA LEU A 84 -16.07 -10.94 -2.58
C LEU A 84 -17.57 -11.18 -2.37
N GLU A 85 -18.37 -11.16 -3.45
CA GLU A 85 -19.80 -11.50 -3.38
C GLU A 85 -20.01 -12.96 -2.97
N ALA A 86 -19.20 -13.88 -3.51
CA ALA A 86 -19.25 -15.30 -3.15
C ALA A 86 -18.87 -15.55 -1.68
N GLN A 87 -17.81 -14.88 -1.18
CA GLN A 87 -17.40 -14.98 0.22
C GLN A 87 -18.48 -14.50 1.20
N LYS A 88 -19.19 -13.41 0.87
CA LYS A 88 -20.30 -12.92 1.70
C LYS A 88 -21.45 -13.92 1.82
N ARG A 89 -21.74 -14.65 0.73
CA ARG A 89 -22.82 -15.67 0.70
C ARG A 89 -22.45 -16.95 1.45
N GLY A 90 -21.17 -17.34 1.44
CA GLY A 90 -20.69 -18.52 2.17
C GLY A 90 -20.47 -18.28 3.67
N ALA A 91 -20.49 -17.02 4.11
CA ALA A 91 -20.43 -16.63 5.52
C ALA A 91 -21.82 -16.44 6.17
N GLN A 92 -22.89 -16.80 5.44
CA GLN A 92 -24.30 -16.72 5.87
C GLN A 92 -24.88 -18.11 6.11
#